data_AF-A0A645GZH4-F1
#
_entry.id   AF-A0A645GZH4-F1
#
_cell.length_a   1.000
_cell.length_b   1.000
_cell.length_c   1.000
_cell.angle_alpha   90.00
_cell.angle_beta   90.00
_cell.angle_gamma   90.00
#
_symmetry.space_group_name_H-M   'P 1'
#
loop_
_entity.id
_entity.type
_entity.pdbx_description
1 polymer ?
#
loop_
_entity_poly.entity_id
_entity_poly.type
_entity_poly.pdbx_seq_one_letter_code
_entity_poly.pdbx_strand_id
1 'polypeptide(L)'
;MKAIVSVTFDDMFVIHDMKIIEGASGLFIAMPSRKTPSGEYKDIAHPINSDTREMIQQVILKEYENMPEDQEDTFGTQSEY
;
A
#
# COMPACT_ATOMS: atom_id res chain seq x y z
N MET A 1 4.53 -3.71 10.87
CA MET A 1 3.51 -3.19 9.93
C MET A 1 2.86 -2.00 10.60
N LYS A 2 2.68 -0.90 9.88
CA LYS A 2 2.21 0.39 10.42
C LYS A 2 0.81 0.76 9.97
N ALA A 3 0.50 0.54 8.69
CA ALA A 3 -0.82 0.84 8.11
C ALA A 3 -1.13 -0.07 6.91
N ILE A 4 -2.43 -0.18 6.59
CA ILE A 4 -2.93 -0.71 5.32
C ILE A 4 -3.29 0.49 4.44
N VAL A 5 -2.98 0.40 3.15
CA VAL A 5 -3.11 1.49 2.19
C VAL A 5 -3.89 1.00 0.98
N SER A 6 -4.79 1.87 0.50
CA SER A 6 -5.37 1.75 -0.83
C SER A 6 -4.99 2.98 -1.64
N VAL A 7 -4.63 2.79 -2.91
CA VAL A 7 -4.25 3.89 -3.82
C VAL A 7 -5.11 3.84 -5.06
N THR A 8 -5.72 4.98 -5.40
CA THR A 8 -6.44 5.17 -6.66
C THR A 8 -5.51 5.88 -7.66
N PHE A 9 -5.36 5.29 -8.83
CA PHE A 9 -4.60 5.78 -9.97
C PHE A 9 -5.57 6.41 -10.96
N ASP A 10 -5.32 7.68 -11.28
CA ASP A 10 -6.05 8.48 -12.27
C ASP A 10 -7.57 8.43 -12.13
N ASP A 11 -8.10 8.31 -10.90
CA ASP A 11 -9.54 8.15 -10.61
C ASP A 11 -10.21 6.97 -11.34
N MET A 12 -9.43 6.00 -11.82
CA MET A 12 -9.89 4.93 -12.72
C MET A 12 -9.53 3.53 -12.25
N PHE A 13 -8.49 3.38 -11.44
CA PHE A 13 -8.00 2.08 -11.02
C PHE A 13 -7.54 2.11 -9.56
N VAL A 14 -8.02 1.19 -8.74
CA VAL A 14 -7.64 1.12 -7.32
C VAL A 14 -6.84 -0.14 -7.03
N ILE A 15 -5.76 0.03 -6.26
CA ILE A 15 -5.00 -1.07 -5.66
C ILE A 15 -5.27 -1.04 -4.16
N HIS A 16 -5.84 -2.12 -3.65
CA HIS A 16 -6.05 -2.36 -2.22
C HIS A 16 -4.90 -3.19 -1.63
N ASP A 17 -4.89 -3.29 -0.30
CA ASP A 17 -4.00 -4.17 0.49
C ASP A 17 -2.49 -3.91 0.32
N MET A 18 -2.11 -2.68 -0.02
CA MET A 18 -0.74 -2.20 0.14
C MET A 18 -0.45 -1.99 1.63
N LYS A 19 0.81 -2.10 2.05
CA LYS A 19 1.18 -2.00 3.47
C LYS A 19 2.37 -1.10 3.68
N ILE A 20 2.29 -0.24 4.69
CA ILE A 20 3.46 0.49 5.20
C ILE A 20 4.17 -0.41 6.21
N ILE A 21 5.43 -0.74 5.93
CA ILE A 21 6.26 -1.62 6.75
C ILE A 21 7.47 -0.82 7.27
N GLU A 22 7.76 -0.98 8.55
CA GLU A 22 8.98 -0.47 9.17
C GLU A 22 10.05 -1.56 9.08
N GLY A 23 11.10 -1.29 8.30
CA GLY A 23 12.29 -2.13 8.20
C GLY A 23 13.49 -1.50 8.91
N ALA A 24 14.64 -2.17 8.87
CA ALA A 24 15.87 -1.69 9.51
C ALA A 24 16.38 -0.36 8.94
N SER A 25 16.04 -0.04 7.69
CA SER A 25 16.45 1.18 6.99
C SER A 25 15.35 2.23 6.91
N GLY A 26 14.27 2.08 7.68
CA GLY A 26 13.13 3.00 7.70
C GLY A 26 11.85 2.40 7.10
N LEU A 27 10.88 3.28 6.82
CA LEU A 27 9.59 2.92 6.27
C LEU A 27 9.69 2.60 4.77
N PHE A 28 8.98 1.56 4.34
CA PHE A 28 8.84 1.20 2.93
C PHE A 28 7.44 0.63 2.64
N ILE A 29 7.07 0.61 1.36
CA ILE A 29 5.78 0.10 0.91
C ILE A 29 5.93 -1.34 0.42
N ALA A 30 5.17 -2.25 1.03
CA ALA A 30 4.97 -3.60 0.52
C ALA A 30 3.72 -3.63 -0.36
N MET A 31 3.87 -4.15 -1.57
CA MET A 31 2.78 -4.35 -2.51
C MET A 31 1.82 -5.46 -2.06
N PRO A 32 0.56 -5.47 -2.53
CA PRO A 32 -0.35 -6.58 -2.25
C PRO A 32 0.24 -7.85 -2.83
N SER A 33 0.31 -8.92 -2.03
CA SER A 33 0.90 -10.18 -2.44
C SER A 33 0.01 -11.36 -2.06
N ARG A 34 0.08 -12.42 -2.87
CA ARG A 34 -0.63 -13.68 -2.64
C ARG A 34 0.37 -14.82 -2.51
N LYS A 35 0.09 -15.74 -1.58
CA LYS A 35 0.81 -17.00 -1.47
C LYS A 35 0.40 -17.92 -2.62
N THR A 36 1.39 -18.35 -3.40
CA THR A 36 1.24 -19.33 -4.48
C THR A 36 1.07 -20.75 -3.92
N PRO A 37 0.58 -21.72 -4.71
CA PRO A 37 0.52 -23.13 -4.28
C PRO A 37 1.88 -23.72 -3.92
N SER A 38 2.99 -23.23 -4.50
CA SER A 38 4.35 -23.63 -4.13
C SER A 38 4.81 -23.04 -2.79
N GLY A 39 4.04 -22.13 -2.20
CA GLY A 39 4.32 -21.50 -0.91
C GLY A 39 5.05 -20.17 -0.98
N GLU A 40 5.48 -19.74 -2.17
CA GLU A 40 6.11 -18.43 -2.40
C GLU A 40 5.08 -17.30 -2.40
N TYR A 41 5.44 -16.14 -1.87
CA TYR A 41 4.63 -14.93 -2.02
C TYR A 41 5.00 -14.22 -3.32
N LYS A 42 3.99 -13.88 -4.11
CA LYS A 42 4.15 -13.06 -5.32
C LYS A 42 3.26 -11.85 -5.22
N ASP A 43 3.80 -10.71 -5.61
CA ASP A 43 3.04 -9.47 -5.72
C ASP A 43 1.94 -9.64 -6.76
N ILE A 44 0.72 -9.26 -6.38
CA ILE A 44 -0.46 -9.22 -7.23
C ILE A 44 -0.36 -8.01 -8.16
N ALA A 45 0.11 -6.88 -7.64
CA ALA A 45 0.38 -5.66 -8.39
C ALA A 45 1.77 -5.16 -8.02
N HIS A 46 2.56 -4.72 -8.99
CA HIS A 46 3.86 -4.14 -8.74
C HIS A 46 4.22 -3.11 -9.83
N PRO A 47 4.92 -2.02 -9.47
CA PRO A 47 5.47 -1.11 -10.46
C PRO A 47 6.57 -1.81 -11.27
N ILE A 48 6.61 -1.55 -12.58
CA ILE A 48 7.56 -2.17 -13.50
C ILE A 48 8.97 -1.59 -13.33
N ASN A 49 9.08 -0.29 -13.06
CA ASN A 49 10.36 0.43 -12.98
C ASN A 49 10.55 1.12 -11.61
N SER A 50 11.79 1.54 -11.35
CA SER A 50 12.19 2.25 -10.12
C SER A 50 11.44 3.56 -9.94
N ASP A 51 11.27 4.33 -11.00
CA ASP A 51 10.76 5.69 -10.92
C ASP A 51 9.29 5.69 -10.47
N THR A 52 8.48 4.77 -11.02
CA THR A 52 7.10 4.57 -10.57
C THR A 52 7.04 4.03 -9.15
N ARG A 53 7.97 3.15 -8.76
CA ARG A 53 8.06 2.65 -7.38
C ARG A 53 8.34 3.79 -6.38
N GLU A 54 9.31 4.63 -6.70
CA GLU A 54 9.70 5.78 -5.87
C GLU A 54 8.56 6.78 -5.77
N MET A 55 7.92 7.12 -6.89
CA MET A 55 6.75 8.01 -6.91
C MET A 55 5.62 7.50 -6.01
N ILE A 56 5.23 6.22 -6.14
CA ILE A 56 4.19 5.62 -5.30
C ILE A 56 4.60 5.65 -3.82
N GLN A 57 5.84 5.26 -3.51
CA GLN A 57 6.32 5.25 -2.13
C GLN A 57 6.33 6.65 -1.51
N GLN A 58 6.81 7.66 -2.24
CA GLN A 58 6.85 9.04 -1.77
C GLN A 58 5.46 9.59 -1.48
N VAL A 59 4.50 9.37 -2.39
CA VAL A 59 3.11 9.84 -2.20
C VAL A 59 2.49 9.20 -0.97
N ILE A 60 2.59 7.88 -0.82
CA ILE A 60 2.00 7.17 0.33
C ILE A 60 2.64 7.60 1.65
N LEU A 61 3.96 7.63 1.73
CA LEU A 61 4.65 7.97 2.97
C LEU A 61 4.43 9.43 3.37
N LYS A 62 4.38 10.34 2.40
CA LYS A 62 4.05 11.75 2.66
C LYS A 62 2.65 11.90 3.25
N GLU A 63 1.65 11.22 2.68
CA GLU A 63 0.29 11.27 3.24
C GLU A 63 0.23 10.63 4.63
N TYR A 64 0.94 9.51 4.85
CA TYR A 64 1.03 8.87 6.15
C TYR A 64 1.64 9.76 7.23
N GLU A 65 2.71 10.50 6.91
CA GLU A 65 3.35 11.45 7.84
C GLU A 65 2.47 12.66 8.17
N ASN A 66 1.55 13.05 7.27
CA ASN A 66 0.62 14.16 7.50
C ASN A 66 -0.64 13.74 8.28
N MET A 67 -0.88 12.45 8.46
CA MET A 67 -2.03 11.96 9.23
C MET A 67 -1.78 12.17 10.73
N PRO A 68 -2.78 12.68 11.48
CA PRO A 68 -2.69 12.76 12.93
C PRO A 68 -2.64 11.34 13.55
N GLU A 69 -1.86 11.16 14.62
CA GLU A 69 -1.62 9.85 15.26
C GLU A 69 -2.90 9.16 15.80
N ASP A 70 -4.00 9.89 15.96
CA ASP A 70 -5.23 9.44 16.65
C ASP A 70 -6.42 9.13 15.71
N GLN A 71 -6.20 8.47 14.56
CA GLN A 71 -7.31 7.88 13.81
C GLN A 71 -7.35 6.36 14.02
N GLU A 72 -8.14 5.92 15.00
CA GLU A 72 -8.59 4.53 15.09
C GLU A 72 -9.44 4.19 13.84
N ASP A 73 -9.00 3.18 13.10
CA ASP A 73 -9.62 2.69 11.87
C ASP A 73 -11.12 2.37 12.06
N THR A 74 -11.99 3.26 11.58
CA THR A 74 -13.40 2.92 11.37
C THR A 74 -13.54 2.30 9.98
N PHE A 75 -13.27 1.00 9.85
CA PHE A 75 -13.58 0.26 8.61
C PHE A 75 -15.11 0.15 8.44
N GLY A 76 -15.71 1.18 7.84
CA GLY A 76 -17.12 1.22 7.45
C GLY A 76 -17.28 1.00 5.95
N THR A 77 -17.70 -0.22 5.60
CA THR A 77 -18.61 -0.57 4.48
C THR A 77 -18.98 0.56 3.50
N GLN A 78 -18.54 0.47 2.24
CA GLN A 78 -19.21 0.89 1.00
C GLN A 78 -18.23 0.63 -0.16
N SER A 79 -18.58 0.10 -1.32
CA SER A 79 -19.81 -0.44 -1.90
C SER A 79 -19.34 -1.35 -3.04
N GLU A 80 -20.06 -2.44 -3.28
CA GLU A 80 -19.99 -3.18 -4.54
C GLU A 80 -20.08 -2.22 -5.73
N TYR A 81 -19.13 -2.32 -6.64
CA TYR A 81 -19.31 -2.15 -8.09
C TYR A 81 -18.38 -3.12 -8.80
#